data_AF-A0A665SVR9-F1
#
_entry.id   AF-A0A665SVR9-F1
#
_cell.length_a   1.000
_cell.length_b   1.000
_cell.length_c   1.000
_cell.angle_alpha   90.00
_cell.angle_beta   90.00
_cell.angle_gamma   90.00
#
_symmetry.space_group_name_H-M   'P 1'
#
loop_
_entity.id
_entity.type
_entity.pdbx_description
1 polymer ?
#
loop_
_entity_poly.entity_id
_entity_poly.type
_entity_poly.pdbx_seq_one_letter_code
_entity_poly.pdbx_strand_id
1 'polypeptide(L)'
;MAGGWREVFDRSRLLPPPSQTVRLAADSHLSQSHGFQLSLSRVTAAPPPQVTAWLPGTLFDRNHQHFFGKTWKSSPQRMKNNKISFSEVLYFHTSLRLPSTVVVVELVSLSPKPDGSQQALGRGFAVLELFINSPDAQAADGDRRLSLHHGSPRSLLHPLLKDTIDCKNAMFSKDHTYTHPLA
;
A
#
# COMPACT_ATOMS: atom_id res chain seq x y z
N MET A 1 -35.30 -2.09 5.39
CA MET A 1 -34.09 -2.53 6.12
C MET A 1 -33.01 -2.90 5.10
N ALA A 2 -32.06 -2.01 4.81
CA ALA A 2 -31.06 -2.20 3.74
C ALA A 2 -29.60 -2.04 4.24
N GLY A 3 -29.35 -2.37 5.51
CA GLY A 3 -28.03 -2.25 6.15
C GLY A 3 -27.16 -3.50 6.11
N GLY A 4 -27.73 -4.70 5.93
CA GLY A 4 -27.02 -5.96 6.25
C GLY A 4 -25.86 -6.32 5.31
N TRP A 5 -26.03 -6.19 4.00
CA TRP A 5 -25.01 -6.67 3.05
C TRP A 5 -23.73 -5.84 3.08
N ARG A 6 -23.84 -4.53 3.20
CA ARG A 6 -22.67 -3.63 3.29
C ARG A 6 -21.83 -3.97 4.50
N GLU A 7 -22.48 -4.18 5.64
CA GLU A 7 -21.85 -4.50 6.90
C GLU A 7 -21.22 -5.90 6.90
N VAL A 8 -21.89 -6.88 6.29
CA VAL A 8 -21.34 -8.24 6.07
C VAL A 8 -20.12 -8.21 5.17
N PHE A 9 -20.16 -7.49 4.04
CA PHE A 9 -18.99 -7.36 3.17
C PHE A 9 -17.85 -6.61 3.88
N ASP A 10 -18.15 -5.54 4.63
CA ASP A 10 -17.12 -4.79 5.35
C ASP A 10 -16.48 -5.61 6.48
N ARG A 11 -17.22 -6.53 7.11
CA ARG A 11 -16.68 -7.53 8.06
C ARG A 11 -15.86 -8.63 7.38
N SER A 12 -16.24 -9.04 6.17
CA SER A 12 -15.61 -10.15 5.42
C SER A 12 -14.49 -9.72 4.46
N ARG A 13 -14.03 -8.47 4.51
CA ARG A 13 -12.94 -7.94 3.66
C ARG A 13 -11.54 -8.40 4.08
N LEU A 14 -11.40 -9.12 5.18
CA LEU A 14 -10.11 -9.64 5.63
C LEU A 14 -9.80 -10.94 4.91
N LEU A 15 -9.06 -10.86 3.82
CA LEU A 15 -8.53 -12.04 3.17
C LEU A 15 -7.40 -12.61 4.04
N PRO A 16 -7.42 -13.90 4.42
CA PRO A 16 -6.33 -14.47 5.19
C PRO A 16 -5.03 -14.48 4.36
N PRO A 17 -3.87 -14.39 5.01
CA PRO A 17 -2.59 -14.66 4.35
C PRO A 17 -2.54 -16.10 3.82
N PRO A 18 -1.74 -16.39 2.78
CA PRO A 18 -1.59 -17.77 2.29
C PRO A 18 -1.03 -18.68 3.38
N SER A 19 -1.59 -19.90 3.51
CA SER A 19 -1.23 -20.85 4.57
C SER A 19 0.25 -21.23 4.56
N GLN A 20 0.87 -21.28 3.37
CA GLN A 20 2.30 -21.53 3.21
C GLN A 20 3.14 -20.38 3.78
N THR A 21 2.75 -19.13 3.55
CA THR A 21 3.37 -17.93 4.14
C THR A 21 3.32 -17.95 5.67
N VAL A 22 2.17 -18.33 6.23
CA VAL A 22 2.00 -18.45 7.68
C VAL A 22 2.94 -19.50 8.27
N ARG A 23 3.07 -20.66 7.62
CA ARG A 23 3.99 -21.72 8.05
C ARG A 23 5.45 -21.27 7.97
N LEU A 24 5.86 -20.66 6.85
CA LEU A 24 7.22 -20.14 6.68
C LEU A 24 7.56 -19.07 7.73
N ALA A 25 6.63 -18.18 8.07
CA ALA A 25 6.83 -17.21 9.14
C ALA A 25 6.95 -17.88 10.52
N ALA A 26 6.22 -18.98 10.75
CA ALA A 26 6.31 -19.75 11.99
C ALA A 26 7.66 -20.49 12.12
N ASP A 27 8.10 -21.14 11.05
CA ASP A 27 9.32 -21.94 10.99
C ASP A 27 10.59 -21.07 11.08
N SER A 28 10.52 -19.81 10.63
CA SER A 28 11.62 -18.84 10.71
C SER A 28 11.77 -18.15 12.07
N HIS A 29 11.07 -18.63 13.11
CA HIS A 29 10.97 -17.98 14.44
C HIS A 29 10.45 -16.53 14.38
N LEU A 30 9.86 -16.11 13.25
CA LEU A 30 9.25 -14.79 13.09
C LEU A 30 7.84 -14.71 13.68
N SER A 31 7.36 -15.80 14.30
CA SER A 31 6.01 -16.01 14.84
C SER A 31 5.53 -14.95 15.84
N GLN A 32 6.45 -14.26 16.52
CA GLN A 32 6.07 -13.18 17.41
C GLN A 32 5.55 -11.98 16.61
N SER A 33 4.32 -11.59 16.91
CA SER A 33 3.70 -10.39 16.35
C SER A 33 4.43 -9.15 16.83
N HIS A 34 4.84 -8.29 15.90
CA HIS A 34 5.45 -7.00 16.21
C HIS A 34 4.60 -5.86 15.67
N GLY A 35 4.62 -4.72 16.37
CA GLY A 35 3.98 -3.49 15.92
C GLY A 35 4.89 -2.72 14.97
N PHE A 36 4.30 -2.19 13.89
CA PHE A 36 4.97 -1.40 12.87
C PHE A 36 4.23 -0.09 12.63
N GLN A 37 5.00 0.93 12.27
CA GLN A 37 4.51 2.23 11.85
C GLN A 37 4.92 2.51 10.41
N LEU A 38 3.97 2.98 9.61
CA LEU A 38 4.18 3.43 8.24
C LEU A 38 3.61 4.84 8.06
N SER A 39 4.44 5.83 7.73
CA SER A 39 3.99 7.18 7.42
C SER A 39 4.06 7.44 5.90
N LEU A 40 2.97 7.98 5.36
CA LEU A 40 2.87 8.42 3.97
C LEU A 40 2.63 9.93 3.96
N SER A 41 3.68 10.71 3.70
CA SER A 41 3.59 12.16 3.78
C SER A 41 3.04 12.80 2.50
N ARG A 42 3.65 12.54 1.34
CA ARG A 42 3.36 13.32 0.13
C ARG A 42 3.46 12.52 -1.16
N VAL A 43 2.55 12.83 -2.09
CA VAL A 43 2.58 12.38 -3.48
C VAL A 43 2.84 13.57 -4.38
N THR A 44 3.83 13.46 -5.25
CA THR A 44 4.03 14.41 -6.35
C THR A 44 3.74 13.68 -7.64
N ALA A 45 2.74 14.17 -8.36
CA ALA A 45 2.35 13.58 -9.63
C ALA A 45 2.11 14.71 -10.63
N ALA A 46 2.08 14.38 -11.92
CA ALA A 46 1.71 15.31 -12.99
C ALA A 46 0.20 15.25 -13.43
N PRO A 47 -0.79 14.90 -12.59
CA PRO A 47 -2.19 14.87 -13.00
C PRO A 47 -2.76 16.29 -13.12
N PRO A 48 -3.95 16.42 -13.72
CA PRO A 48 -4.58 17.72 -13.88
C PRO A 48 -4.86 18.39 -12.52
N PRO A 49 -4.80 19.73 -12.46
CA PRO A 49 -5.10 20.49 -11.26
C PRO A 49 -6.53 20.21 -10.76
N GLN A 50 -6.75 20.28 -9.43
CA GLN A 50 -8.05 20.23 -8.75
C GLN A 50 -8.71 18.84 -8.53
N VAL A 51 -7.93 17.77 -8.53
CA VAL A 51 -8.45 16.42 -8.26
C VAL A 51 -8.35 16.07 -6.76
N THR A 52 -9.41 15.46 -6.20
CA THR A 52 -9.39 14.83 -4.87
C THR A 52 -8.88 13.39 -5.02
N ALA A 53 -7.94 12.96 -4.18
CA ALA A 53 -7.36 11.62 -4.24
C ALA A 53 -7.21 11.00 -2.85
N TRP A 54 -7.10 9.68 -2.80
CA TRP A 54 -6.75 8.92 -1.60
C TRP A 54 -5.79 7.78 -1.94
N LEU A 55 -5.17 7.21 -0.90
CA LEU A 55 -4.20 6.13 -0.98
C LEU A 55 -4.74 4.89 -0.28
N PRO A 56 -5.29 3.89 -1.00
CA PRO A 56 -5.49 2.59 -0.40
C PRO A 56 -4.17 1.81 -0.35
N GLY A 57 -3.90 1.16 0.78
CA GLY A 57 -2.75 0.27 0.99
C GLY A 57 -3.22 -1.14 1.35
N THR A 58 -2.71 -2.15 0.64
CA THR A 58 -3.06 -3.57 0.89
C THR A 58 -1.80 -4.41 0.97
N LEU A 59 -1.78 -5.41 1.85
CA LEU A 59 -0.67 -6.37 1.90
C LEU A 59 -0.70 -7.30 0.68
N PHE A 60 0.49 -7.64 0.21
CA PHE A 60 0.69 -8.54 -0.93
C PHE A 60 1.85 -9.48 -0.63
N ASP A 61 1.66 -10.76 -0.92
CA ASP A 61 2.72 -11.75 -0.88
C ASP A 61 3.27 -11.97 -2.29
N ARG A 62 4.52 -11.57 -2.52
CA ARG A 62 5.20 -11.74 -3.81
C ARG A 62 5.38 -13.20 -4.21
N ASN A 63 5.61 -14.09 -3.24
CA ASN A 63 5.90 -15.50 -3.53
C ASN A 63 4.63 -16.22 -4.02
N HIS A 64 3.49 -15.87 -3.44
CA HIS A 64 2.21 -16.50 -3.73
C HIS A 64 1.31 -15.64 -4.63
N GLN A 65 1.78 -14.46 -5.04
CA GLN A 65 1.05 -13.48 -5.84
C GLN A 65 -0.36 -13.22 -5.32
N HIS A 66 -0.47 -12.95 -4.02
CA HIS A 66 -1.77 -12.91 -3.34
C HIS A 66 -1.91 -11.65 -2.50
N PHE A 67 -2.99 -10.90 -2.72
CA PHE A 67 -3.37 -9.79 -1.83
C PHE A 67 -4.08 -10.33 -0.60
N PHE A 68 -3.73 -9.83 0.57
CA PHE A 68 -4.32 -10.28 1.82
C PHE A 68 -4.47 -9.16 2.85
N GLY A 69 -5.15 -9.48 3.95
CA GLY A 69 -5.41 -8.57 5.05
C GLY A 69 -6.47 -7.51 4.73
N LYS A 70 -6.52 -6.48 5.57
CA LYS A 70 -7.39 -5.32 5.37
C LYS A 70 -6.72 -4.31 4.44
N THR A 71 -7.43 -3.83 3.43
CA THR A 71 -7.03 -2.62 2.73
C THR A 71 -7.24 -1.41 3.64
N TRP A 72 -6.15 -0.78 4.09
CA TRP A 72 -6.20 0.54 4.69
C TRP A 72 -6.52 1.57 3.62
N LYS A 73 -7.18 2.67 3.99
CA LYS A 73 -7.48 3.79 3.11
C LYS A 73 -7.19 5.08 3.82
N SER A 74 -6.46 5.97 3.14
CA SER A 74 -6.27 7.31 3.63
C SER A 74 -7.56 8.15 3.59
N SER A 75 -7.57 9.27 4.31
CA SER A 75 -8.56 10.31 4.06
C SER A 75 -8.40 10.86 2.64
N PRO A 76 -9.49 11.27 1.97
CA PRO A 76 -9.41 11.98 0.72
C PRO A 76 -8.72 13.34 0.88
N GLN A 77 -7.73 13.62 0.03
CA GLN A 77 -6.95 14.84 0.04
C GLN A 77 -7.04 15.55 -1.32
N ARG A 78 -7.16 16.88 -1.29
CA ARG A 78 -7.20 17.70 -2.50
C ARG A 78 -5.76 18.02 -2.96
N MET A 79 -5.51 17.87 -4.25
CA MET A 79 -4.23 18.25 -4.83
C MET A 79 -4.03 19.77 -4.84
N LYS A 80 -2.83 20.23 -4.44
CA LYS A 80 -2.38 21.62 -4.49
C LYS A 80 -0.99 21.69 -5.14
N ASN A 81 -0.80 22.50 -6.17
CA ASN A 81 0.49 22.69 -6.87
C ASN A 81 1.19 21.36 -7.23
N ASN A 82 0.46 20.45 -7.88
CA ASN A 82 0.95 19.12 -8.29
C ASN A 82 1.42 18.21 -7.13
N LYS A 83 1.03 18.55 -5.89
CA LYS A 83 1.36 17.80 -4.68
C LYS A 83 0.10 17.47 -3.89
N ILE A 84 0.09 16.29 -3.28
CA ILE A 84 -0.96 15.84 -2.35
C ILE A 84 -0.28 15.50 -1.04
N SER A 85 -0.67 16.17 0.03
CA SER A 85 -0.14 15.87 1.37
C SER A 85 -1.16 15.02 2.11
N PHE A 86 -0.75 13.81 2.48
CA PHE A 86 -1.56 12.89 3.28
C PHE A 86 -1.19 13.03 4.76
N SER A 87 0.10 12.98 5.07
CA SER A 87 0.62 13.07 6.44
C SER A 87 -0.11 12.13 7.42
N GLU A 88 -0.49 10.95 6.94
CA GLU A 88 -1.17 9.94 7.73
C GLU A 88 -0.20 8.82 8.10
N VAL A 89 -0.37 8.33 9.34
CA VAL A 89 0.42 7.25 9.91
C VAL A 89 -0.46 6.02 10.05
N LEU A 90 -0.05 4.92 9.43
CA LEU A 90 -0.64 3.61 9.55
C LEU A 90 0.13 2.81 10.59
N TYR A 91 -0.57 2.36 11.64
CA TYR A 91 -0.06 1.41 12.61
C TYR A 91 -0.64 0.02 12.33
N PHE A 92 0.20 -1.00 12.33
CA PHE A 92 -0.25 -2.38 12.15
C PHE A 92 0.63 -3.36 12.91
N HIS A 93 0.02 -4.47 13.34
CA HIS A 93 0.73 -5.59 13.95
C HIS A 93 0.73 -6.77 12.99
N THR A 94 1.86 -7.46 12.87
CA THR A 94 1.94 -8.68 12.07
C THR A 94 3.03 -9.61 12.57
N SER A 95 2.76 -10.92 12.50
CA SER A 95 3.75 -11.99 12.64
C SER A 95 4.38 -12.37 11.29
N LEU A 96 3.83 -11.90 10.17
CA LEU A 96 4.32 -12.18 8.82
C LEU A 96 5.42 -11.20 8.43
N ARG A 97 6.60 -11.37 9.03
CA ARG A 97 7.77 -10.51 8.84
C ARG A 97 8.70 -10.99 7.73
N LEU A 98 8.14 -11.65 6.71
CA LEU A 98 8.88 -12.22 5.59
C LEU A 98 9.17 -11.16 4.54
N PRO A 99 10.37 -11.12 3.90
CA PRO A 99 10.67 -10.15 2.84
C PRO A 99 9.73 -10.19 1.63
N SER A 100 9.07 -11.33 1.39
CA SER A 100 8.05 -11.45 0.34
C SER A 100 6.76 -10.68 0.65
N THR A 101 6.54 -10.31 1.92
CA THR A 101 5.38 -9.53 2.36
C THR A 101 5.65 -8.04 2.18
N VAL A 102 4.85 -7.43 1.31
CA VAL A 102 4.97 -6.01 0.94
C VAL A 102 3.63 -5.31 1.07
N VAL A 103 3.65 -3.97 1.13
CA VAL A 103 2.44 -3.14 0.98
C VAL A 103 2.38 -2.59 -0.42
N VAL A 104 1.25 -2.77 -1.08
CA VAL A 104 0.95 -2.14 -2.36
C VAL A 104 0.05 -0.95 -2.11
N VAL A 105 0.53 0.24 -2.45
CA VAL A 105 -0.19 1.51 -2.30
C VAL A 105 -0.63 1.99 -3.66
N GLU A 106 -1.94 2.15 -3.88
CA GLU A 106 -2.48 2.73 -5.12
C GLU A 106 -2.69 4.23 -4.94
N LEU A 107 -2.56 5.01 -6.01
CA LEU A 107 -3.08 6.38 -6.05
C LEU A 107 -4.44 6.36 -6.72
N VAL A 108 -5.50 6.67 -5.97
CA VAL A 108 -6.87 6.70 -6.51
C VAL A 108 -7.38 8.12 -6.51
N SER A 109 -7.92 8.56 -7.64
CA SER A 109 -8.37 9.93 -7.85
C SER A 109 -9.86 9.98 -8.21
N LEU A 110 -10.59 10.99 -7.75
CA LEU A 110 -11.97 11.26 -8.13
C LEU A 110 -12.01 12.17 -9.36
N SER A 111 -12.50 11.65 -10.48
CA SER A 111 -12.80 12.44 -11.66
C SER A 111 -14.30 12.76 -11.75
N PRO A 112 -14.69 14.01 -12.02
CA PRO A 112 -16.07 14.35 -12.29
C PRO A 112 -16.51 13.70 -13.60
N LYS A 113 -17.75 13.21 -13.61
CA LYS A 113 -18.43 12.73 -14.81
C LYS A 113 -19.38 13.83 -15.35
N PRO A 114 -19.73 13.79 -16.65
CA PRO A 114 -20.65 14.77 -17.25
C PRO A 114 -22.05 14.78 -16.61
N ASP A 115 -22.47 13.66 -16.00
CA ASP A 115 -23.73 13.50 -15.29
C ASP A 115 -23.73 14.11 -13.86
N GLY A 116 -22.64 14.77 -13.46
CA GLY A 116 -22.46 15.34 -12.12
C GLY A 116 -22.02 14.33 -11.06
N SER A 117 -21.95 13.03 -11.37
CA SER A 117 -21.41 12.01 -10.46
C SER A 117 -19.87 12.02 -10.45
N GLN A 118 -19.27 11.26 -9.54
CA GLN A 118 -17.81 11.14 -9.42
C GLN A 118 -17.39 9.70 -9.70
N GLN A 119 -16.26 9.52 -10.38
CA GLN A 119 -15.66 8.21 -10.63
C GLN A 119 -14.29 8.11 -9.96
N ALA A 120 -14.07 7.02 -9.24
CA ALA A 120 -12.76 6.66 -8.72
C ALA A 120 -11.92 6.01 -9.83
N LEU A 121 -10.75 6.58 -10.11
CA LEU A 121 -9.80 6.08 -11.11
C LEU A 121 -8.44 5.84 -10.46
N GLY A 122 -7.88 4.64 -10.67
CA GLY A 122 -6.50 4.34 -10.34
C GLY A 122 -5.55 5.11 -11.26
N ARG A 123 -4.56 5.79 -10.68
CA ARG A 123 -3.56 6.61 -11.37
C ARG A 123 -2.17 6.00 -11.38
N GLY A 124 -2.02 4.86 -10.71
CA GLY A 124 -0.77 4.13 -10.56
C GLY A 124 -0.66 3.54 -9.16
N PHE A 125 0.39 2.77 -8.93
CA PHE A 125 0.63 2.15 -7.62
C PHE A 125 2.12 2.03 -7.32
N ALA A 126 2.50 1.91 -6.06
CA ALA A 126 3.85 1.64 -5.62
C ALA A 126 3.89 0.41 -4.72
N VAL A 127 5.02 -0.29 -4.74
CA VAL A 127 5.28 -1.45 -3.87
C VAL A 127 6.28 -1.04 -2.81
N LEU A 128 5.92 -1.22 -1.55
CA LEU A 128 6.74 -0.91 -0.39
C LEU A 128 7.15 -2.21 0.31
N GLU A 129 8.46 -2.44 0.35
CA GLU A 129 9.06 -3.50 1.15
C GLU A 129 8.98 -3.13 2.63
N LEU A 130 8.39 -4.03 3.42
CA LEU A 130 8.24 -3.85 4.86
C LEU A 130 9.40 -4.44 5.65
N PHE A 131 9.93 -5.58 5.18
CA PHE A 131 10.91 -6.38 5.90
C PHE A 131 12.10 -6.64 4.98
N ILE A 132 13.23 -6.01 5.26
CA ILE A 132 14.46 -6.16 4.47
C ILE A 132 15.43 -7.03 5.26
N ASN A 133 15.82 -8.18 4.72
CA ASN A 133 16.80 -9.09 5.33
C ASN A 133 18.25 -8.65 5.02
N SER A 134 18.60 -7.39 5.23
CA SER A 134 20.01 -6.95 5.12
C SER A 134 20.53 -6.56 6.49
N PRO A 135 21.68 -7.09 6.95
CA PRO A 135 22.29 -6.72 8.21
C PRO A 135 22.75 -5.24 8.26
N ASP A 136 22.92 -4.60 7.09
CA ASP A 136 23.21 -3.16 6.93
C ASP A 136 21.96 -2.32 6.64
N ALA A 137 20.79 -2.93 6.45
CA ALA A 137 19.55 -2.18 6.30
C ALA A 137 19.09 -1.72 7.67
N GLN A 138 19.61 -0.56 8.09
CA GLN A 138 18.94 0.27 9.09
C GLN A 138 17.47 0.35 8.69
N ALA A 139 16.58 0.11 9.67
CA ALA A 139 15.15 -0.06 9.48
C ALA A 139 14.52 1.11 8.71
N ALA A 140 14.53 1.04 7.37
CA ALA A 140 14.16 2.10 6.43
C ALA A 140 14.30 3.53 7.03
N ASP A 141 15.50 3.86 7.49
CA ASP A 141 15.80 5.21 7.98
C ASP A 141 15.91 6.17 6.77
N GLY A 142 15.19 7.28 6.83
CA GLY A 142 15.31 8.38 5.86
C GLY A 142 14.46 8.30 4.59
N ASP A 143 13.99 9.48 4.17
CA ASP A 143 13.19 9.86 2.98
C ASP A 143 13.30 8.96 1.73
N ARG A 144 12.70 7.77 1.76
CA ARG A 144 12.65 6.87 0.60
C ARG A 144 11.53 7.29 -0.36
N ARG A 145 11.92 8.07 -1.37
CA ARG A 145 11.10 8.42 -2.54
C ARG A 145 10.68 7.14 -3.29
N LEU A 146 9.38 6.89 -3.39
CA LEU A 146 8.85 5.77 -4.19
C LEU A 146 8.34 6.27 -5.54
N SER A 147 8.52 5.47 -6.58
CA SER A 147 7.95 5.73 -7.90
C SER A 147 6.63 4.99 -8.06
N LEU A 148 5.62 5.66 -8.61
CA LEU A 148 4.36 5.05 -9.05
C LEU A 148 4.59 4.32 -10.37
N HIS A 149 4.27 3.03 -10.37
CA HIS A 149 4.05 2.22 -11.56
C HIS A 149 2.75 2.63 -12.22
N HIS A 150 2.75 2.69 -13.56
CA HIS A 150 1.55 2.91 -14.34
C HIS A 150 0.64 1.66 -14.30
N GLY A 151 -0.67 1.88 -14.37
CA GLY A 151 -1.66 0.81 -14.41
C GLY A 151 -2.25 0.46 -13.04
N SER A 152 -2.88 -0.72 -12.96
CA SER A 152 -3.57 -1.20 -11.76
C SER A 152 -2.70 -2.17 -10.98
N PRO A 153 -2.74 -2.17 -9.63
CA PRO A 153 -2.12 -3.20 -8.78
C PRO A 153 -2.41 -4.64 -9.19
N ARG A 154 -3.52 -4.88 -9.91
CA ARG A 154 -3.88 -6.19 -10.45
C ARG A 154 -2.84 -6.76 -11.43
N SER A 155 -1.98 -5.93 -12.02
CA SER A 155 -0.87 -6.40 -12.85
C SER A 155 0.11 -7.27 -12.09
N LEU A 156 0.21 -7.13 -10.76
CA LEU A 156 1.02 -7.99 -9.90
C LEU A 156 0.55 -9.46 -9.87
N LEU A 157 -0.72 -9.70 -10.23
CA LEU A 157 -1.30 -11.04 -10.34
C LEU A 157 -1.03 -11.69 -11.70
N HIS A 158 -0.42 -10.94 -12.63
CA HIS A 158 -0.22 -11.43 -13.98
C HIS A 158 1.09 -12.25 -14.05
N PRO A 159 1.02 -13.55 -14.42
CA PRO A 159 2.19 -14.44 -14.40
C PRO A 159 3.37 -13.98 -15.25
N LEU A 160 3.10 -13.24 -16.33
CA LEU A 160 4.11 -12.77 -17.30
C LEU A 160 4.79 -11.44 -16.90
N LEU A 161 4.32 -10.75 -15.85
CA LEU A 161 4.90 -9.47 -15.38
C LEU A 161 5.78 -9.65 -14.13
N LYS A 162 6.14 -10.91 -13.82
CA LYS A 162 6.82 -11.35 -12.60
C LYS A 162 8.20 -10.71 -12.41
N ASP A 163 8.89 -10.37 -13.51
CA ASP A 163 10.28 -9.88 -13.50
C ASP A 163 10.44 -8.45 -14.05
N THR A 164 9.34 -7.78 -14.43
CA THR A 164 9.39 -6.53 -15.25
C THR A 164 9.12 -5.26 -14.45
N ILE A 165 9.03 -5.32 -13.12
CA ILE A 165 8.76 -4.13 -12.30
C ILE A 165 10.06 -3.36 -12.08
N ASP A 166 10.61 -2.87 -13.18
CA ASP A 166 11.67 -1.90 -13.20
C ASP A 166 11.28 -0.74 -14.14
N CYS A 167 11.48 0.47 -13.63
CA CYS A 167 11.54 1.77 -14.33
C CYS A 167 10.27 2.65 -14.59
N LYS A 168 10.47 3.93 -14.19
CA LYS A 168 9.92 5.25 -14.63
C LYS A 168 8.61 5.84 -14.05
N ASN A 169 8.80 6.47 -12.88
CA ASN A 169 8.46 7.83 -12.41
C ASN A 169 7.03 8.44 -12.47
N ALA A 170 6.35 8.40 -11.33
CA ALA A 170 5.82 9.60 -10.62
C ALA A 170 6.14 9.46 -9.12
N MET A 171 6.40 10.55 -8.41
CA MET A 171 7.31 10.54 -7.26
C MET A 171 6.60 10.82 -5.92
N PHE A 172 6.60 9.86 -4.99
CA PHE A 172 6.30 10.12 -3.57
C PHE A 172 7.50 10.81 -2.89
N SER A 173 7.29 11.84 -2.07
CA SER A 173 8.37 12.37 -1.19
C SER A 173 7.94 12.10 0.25
N LYS A 174 8.84 11.49 1.03
CA LYS A 174 8.61 10.99 2.38
C LYS A 174 9.31 11.93 3.38
N ASP A 175 8.63 12.97 3.82
CA ASP A 175 9.15 13.80 4.90
C ASP A 175 8.87 13.04 6.22
N HIS A 176 9.86 12.23 6.63
CA HIS A 176 10.04 11.55 7.93
C HIS A 176 9.13 10.33 8.22
N THR A 177 9.73 9.15 8.32
CA THR A 177 9.09 7.91 8.83
C THR A 177 10.12 7.08 9.58
N TYR A 178 9.79 6.69 10.81
CA TYR A 178 10.52 5.71 11.58
C TYR A 178 9.84 4.35 11.44
N THR A 179 10.60 3.32 11.06
CA THR A 179 10.21 1.93 11.28
C THR A 179 10.97 1.43 12.50
N HIS A 180 10.42 1.64 13.69
CA HIS A 180 10.87 0.93 14.88
C HIS A 180 9.83 -0.13 15.25
N PRO A 181 10.26 -1.32 15.72
CA PRO A 181 9.36 -2.14 16.51
C PRO A 181 8.89 -1.29 17.68
N LEU A 182 7.57 -1.19 17.87
CA LEU A 182 7.02 -0.66 19.11
C LEU A 182 7.45 -1.63 20.22
N ALA A 183 8.27 -1.15 21.16
CA ALA A 183 8.77 -1.91 22.29
C ALA A 183 7.63 -2.42 23.19
#